data_AF-A0A2N5MM47-F1
#
_entry.id   AF-A0A2N5MM47-F1
#
_cell.length_a   1.000
_cell.length_b   1.000
_cell.length_c   1.000
_cell.angle_alpha   90.00
_cell.angle_beta   90.00
_cell.angle_gamma   90.00
#
_symmetry.space_group_name_H-M   'P 1'
#
loop_
_entity.id
_entity.type
_entity.pdbx_description
1 polymer ?
#
loop_
_entity_poly.entity_id
_entity_poly.type
_entity_poly.pdbx_seq_one_letter_code
_entity_poly.pdbx_strand_id
1 'polypeptide(L)'
;MEIKIDQLMQELPDFNTHSEAKAWFEERYHDRFVLGTTDLIEETKVYYYHIVKDQQEYKDYMAAVSNGNQIESMYPFHSYSTVEIAENGGISISL
;
A
#
# COMPACT_ATOMS: atom_id res chain seq x y z
N MET A 1 4.48 1.70 13.80
CA MET A 1 5.72 1.32 13.08
C MET A 1 6.09 2.46 12.16
N GLU A 2 7.35 2.87 12.11
CA GLU A 2 7.81 3.92 11.21
C GLU A 2 8.40 3.27 9.94
N ILE A 3 7.84 3.58 8.78
CA ILE A 3 8.35 3.10 7.48
C ILE A 3 9.16 4.23 6.87
N LYS A 4 10.47 4.00 6.71
CA LYS A 4 11.37 4.92 6.02
C LYS A 4 11.38 4.57 4.54
N ILE A 5 10.58 5.29 3.75
CA ILE A 5 10.41 5.02 2.31
C ILE A 5 11.76 5.03 1.57
N ASP A 6 12.65 5.96 1.91
CA ASP A 6 13.97 6.04 1.26
C ASP A 6 14.81 4.78 1.47
N GLN A 7 14.74 4.18 2.66
CA GLN A 7 15.45 2.93 2.95
C GLN A 7 14.77 1.74 2.26
N LEU A 8 13.44 1.71 2.28
CA LEU A 8 12.66 0.67 1.61
C LEU A 8 12.98 0.64 0.11
N MET A 9 13.02 1.80 -0.55
CA MET A 9 13.36 1.91 -1.98
C MET A 9 14.78 1.42 -2.30
N GLN A 10 15.73 1.52 -1.37
CA GLN A 10 17.09 0.99 -1.56
C GLN A 10 17.18 -0.52 -1.41
N GLU A 11 16.22 -1.13 -0.72
CA GLU A 11 16.16 -2.59 -0.49
C GLU A 11 15.30 -3.32 -1.52
N LEU A 12 14.56 -2.59 -2.38
CA LEU A 12 13.69 -3.20 -3.38
C LEU A 12 14.52 -3.97 -4.42
N PRO A 13 14.25 -5.27 -4.61
CA PRO A 13 14.70 -5.99 -5.79
C PRO A 13 14.01 -5.46 -7.05
N ASP A 14 14.61 -5.73 -8.20
CA ASP A 14 13.91 -5.61 -9.48
C ASP A 14 12.91 -6.78 -9.62
N PHE A 15 11.62 -6.46 -9.76
CA PHE A 15 10.56 -7.44 -9.97
C PHE A 15 10.12 -7.45 -11.43
N ASN A 16 9.71 -8.61 -11.94
CA ASN A 16 9.20 -8.76 -13.31
C ASN A 16 7.68 -8.96 -13.37
N THR A 17 7.07 -9.25 -12.21
CA THR A 17 5.63 -9.46 -12.12
C THR A 17 5.07 -8.89 -10.82
N HIS A 18 3.79 -8.54 -10.85
CA HIS A 18 3.03 -8.20 -9.65
C HIS A 18 3.12 -9.27 -8.56
N SER A 19 3.10 -10.55 -8.93
CA SER A 19 3.10 -11.66 -7.96
C SER A 19 4.41 -11.77 -7.18
N GLU A 20 5.55 -11.55 -7.84
CA GLU A 20 6.87 -11.53 -7.19
C GLU A 20 6.98 -10.38 -6.18
N ALA A 21 6.62 -9.19 -6.63
CA ALA A 21 6.57 -8.00 -5.79
C ALA A 21 5.66 -8.21 -4.57
N LYS A 22 4.42 -8.65 -4.81
CA LYS A 22 3.44 -8.93 -3.76
C LYS A 22 3.99 -9.91 -2.72
N ALA A 23 4.60 -11.01 -3.16
CA ALA A 23 5.15 -12.02 -2.26
C ALA A 23 6.24 -11.44 -1.35
N TRP A 24 7.11 -10.59 -1.90
CA TRP A 24 8.15 -9.91 -1.12
C TRP A 24 7.57 -9.00 -0.02
N PHE A 25 6.54 -8.22 -0.35
CA PHE A 25 5.87 -7.39 0.65
C PHE A 25 5.08 -8.22 1.68
N GLU A 26 4.41 -9.30 1.26
CA GLU A 26 3.68 -10.21 2.17
C GLU A 26 4.60 -10.93 3.15
N GLU A 27 5.78 -11.36 2.69
CA GLU A 27 6.78 -11.98 3.57
C GLU A 27 7.32 -10.99 4.60
N ARG A 28 7.44 -9.71 4.23
CA ARG A 28 8.02 -8.69 5.11
C ARG A 28 7.02 -8.06 6.09
N TYR A 29 5.79 -7.84 5.64
CA TYR A 29 4.79 -7.07 6.38
C TYR A 29 3.58 -7.90 6.81
N HIS A 30 3.45 -9.14 6.34
CA HIS A 30 2.44 -10.10 6.77
C HIS A 30 1.02 -9.51 6.76
N ASP A 31 0.33 -9.55 7.89
CA ASP A 31 -1.04 -9.05 8.11
C ASP A 31 -1.19 -7.54 7.93
N ARG A 32 -0.07 -6.81 7.86
CA ARG A 32 -0.05 -5.36 7.66
C ARG A 32 0.03 -4.95 6.20
N PHE A 33 0.16 -5.89 5.27
CA PHE A 33 0.12 -5.61 3.84
C PHE A 33 -1.25 -6.00 3.29
N VAL A 34 -2.07 -5.00 2.97
CA VAL A 34 -3.49 -5.20 2.63
C VAL A 34 -3.77 -4.62 1.26
N LEU A 35 -4.44 -5.36 0.39
CA LEU A 35 -4.92 -4.82 -0.89
C LEU A 35 -6.03 -3.80 -0.62
N GLY A 36 -5.82 -2.55 -1.03
CA GLY A 36 -6.80 -1.48 -0.92
C GLY A 36 -7.71 -1.43 -2.15
N THR A 37 -7.12 -1.17 -3.32
CA THR A 37 -7.86 -1.07 -4.59
C THR A 37 -7.01 -1.54 -5.77
N THR A 38 -7.63 -1.66 -6.94
CA THR A 38 -6.96 -1.91 -8.20
C THR A 38 -7.47 -0.93 -9.25
N ASP A 39 -6.59 -0.50 -10.14
CA ASP A 39 -6.94 0.38 -11.25
C ASP A 39 -6.32 -0.13 -12.56
N LEU A 40 -6.76 0.43 -13.68
CA LEU A 40 -6.23 0.17 -15.01
C LEU A 40 -5.67 1.48 -15.59
N ILE A 41 -4.35 1.61 -15.59
CA ILE A 41 -3.64 2.79 -16.09
C ILE A 41 -2.94 2.40 -17.39
N GLU A 42 -3.28 3.08 -18.49
CA GLU A 42 -2.66 2.84 -19.80
C GLU A 42 -2.62 1.34 -20.18
N GLU A 43 -3.76 0.66 -20.03
CA GLU A 43 -3.93 -0.79 -20.27
C GLU A 43 -3.11 -1.71 -19.33
N THR A 44 -2.37 -1.13 -18.39
CA THR A 44 -1.63 -1.86 -17.36
C THR A 44 -2.43 -1.87 -16.07
N LYS A 45 -2.67 -3.08 -15.53
CA LYS A 45 -3.33 -3.22 -14.24
C LYS A 45 -2.37 -2.83 -13.12
N VAL A 46 -2.84 -2.01 -12.21
CA VAL A 46 -2.08 -1.52 -11.05
C VAL A 46 -2.84 -1.88 -9.78
N TYR A 47 -2.10 -2.36 -8.78
CA TYR A 47 -2.64 -2.78 -7.49
C TYR A 47 -2.11 -1.85 -6.41
N TYR A 48 -3.03 -1.27 -5.65
CA TYR A 48 -2.74 -0.35 -4.57
C TYR A 48 -2.87 -1.09 -3.26
N TYR A 49 -1.73 -1.33 -2.62
CA TYR A 49 -1.63 -1.95 -1.32
C TYR A 49 -1.36 -0.92 -0.24
N HIS A 50 -1.86 -1.18 0.96
CA HIS A 50 -1.57 -0.40 2.15
C HIS A 50 -0.63 -1.20 3.05
N ILE A 51 0.52 -0.61 3.41
CA ILE A 51 1.33 -1.09 4.52
C ILE A 51 0.89 -0.37 5.80
N VAL A 52 0.21 -1.08 6.68
CA VAL A 52 -0.42 -0.57 7.90
C VAL A 52 0.63 -0.30 8.99
N LYS A 53 0.82 0.99 9.31
CA LYS A 53 1.72 1.50 10.35
C LYS A 53 1.09 1.40 11.73
N ASP A 54 -0.19 1.78 11.83
CA ASP A 54 -1.04 1.71 13.02
C ASP A 54 -2.35 0.99 12.67
N GLN A 55 -2.59 -0.16 13.31
CA GLN A 55 -3.76 -0.99 13.00
C GLN A 55 -5.07 -0.41 13.51
N GLN A 56 -5.04 0.34 14.63
CA GLN A 56 -6.27 0.88 15.22
C GLN A 56 -6.74 2.07 14.39
N GLU A 57 -5.84 3.02 14.10
CA GLU A 57 -6.16 4.17 13.25
C GLU A 57 -6.59 3.74 11.84
N TYR A 58 -5.92 2.75 11.27
CA TYR A 58 -6.29 2.22 9.96
C TYR A 58 -7.69 1.60 9.95
N LYS A 59 -8.06 0.83 10.98
CA LYS A 59 -9.40 0.24 11.10
C LYS A 59 -10.47 1.31 11.23
N ASP A 60 -10.23 2.31 12.09
CA ASP A 60 -11.18 3.39 12.32
C ASP A 60 -11.36 4.23 11.04
N TYR A 61 -10.27 4.48 10.30
CA TYR A 61 -10.31 5.12 8.99
C TYR A 61 -11.14 4.31 7.98
N MET A 62 -10.86 3.02 7.83
CA MET A 62 -11.58 2.17 6.85
C MET A 62 -13.06 2.01 7.19
N ALA A 63 -13.40 2.00 8.48
CA ALA A 63 -14.78 2.05 8.93
C ALA A 63 -15.45 3.39 8.57
N ALA A 64 -14.76 4.52 8.73
CA ALA A 64 -15.29 5.83 8.35
C ALA A 64 -15.50 5.97 6.84
N VAL A 65 -14.56 5.50 6.01
CA VAL A 65 -14.68 5.49 4.54
C VAL A 65 -15.88 4.64 4.11
N SER A 66 -16.01 3.44 4.67
CA SER A 66 -17.10 2.51 4.34
C SER A 66 -18.48 3.06 4.68
N ASN A 67 -18.58 3.95 5.68
CA ASN A 67 -19.84 4.58 6.09
C ASN A 67 -20.17 5.86 5.27
N GLY A 68 -19.37 6.20 4.25
CA GLY A 68 -19.62 7.35 3.38
C GLY A 68 -19.39 8.71 4.04
N ASN A 69 -18.70 8.73 5.19
CA ASN A 69 -18.35 9.99 5.86
C ASN A 69 -17.31 10.74 5.01
N GLN A 70 -17.53 12.04 4.79
CA GLN A 70 -16.47 12.90 4.26
C GLN A 70 -15.39 13.01 5.33
N ILE A 71 -14.25 12.36 5.11
CA ILE A 71 -13.12 12.42 6.02
C ILE A 71 -12.35 13.68 5.70
N GLU A 72 -12.62 14.76 6.43
CA GLU A 72 -11.93 16.05 6.32
C GLU A 72 -10.50 16.02 6.90
N SER A 73 -10.07 14.88 7.44
CA SER A 73 -8.84 14.79 8.23
C SER A 73 -7.69 14.18 7.42
N MET A 74 -6.49 14.77 7.52
CA MET A 74 -5.23 14.23 6.98
C MET A 74 -4.70 12.99 7.74
N TYR A 75 -5.43 12.45 8.72
CA TYR A 75 -5.00 11.27 9.49
C TYR A 75 -4.72 9.98 8.70
N PRO A 76 -5.35 9.70 7.53
CA PRO A 76 -5.11 8.45 6.80
C PRO A 76 -3.62 8.27 6.44
N PHE A 77 -2.96 9.36 6.06
CA PHE A 77 -1.53 9.42 5.69
C PHE A 77 -0.58 8.98 6.82
N HIS A 78 -1.03 9.01 8.08
CA HIS A 78 -0.24 8.53 9.22
C HIS A 78 -0.41 7.03 9.48
N SER A 79 -1.60 6.49 9.18
CA SER A 79 -1.97 5.12 9.53
C SER A 79 -1.42 4.05 8.58
N TYR A 80 -1.12 4.40 7.33
CA TYR A 80 -0.51 3.49 6.36
C TYR A 80 0.41 4.21 5.36
N SER A 81 1.13 3.45 4.55
CA SER A 81 1.79 3.91 3.32
C SER A 81 1.21 3.14 2.14
N THR A 82 1.14 3.77 0.98
CA THR A 82 0.61 3.12 -0.23
C THR A 82 1.76 2.55 -1.06
N VAL A 83 1.63 1.30 -1.48
CA VAL A 83 2.50 0.64 -2.45
C VAL A 83 1.69 0.34 -3.69
N GLU A 84 2.13 0.89 -4.80
CA GLU A 84 1.57 0.65 -6.12
C GLU A 84 2.44 -0.41 -6.78
N ILE A 85 1.82 -1.50 -7.21
CA ILE A 85 2.48 -2.59 -7.90
C ILE A 85 1.79 -2.72 -9.26
N ALA A 86 2.50 -2.42 -10.33
CA ALA A 86 2.02 -2.67 -11.69
C ALA A 86 2.10 -4.17 -12.03
N GLU A 87 1.26 -4.63 -12.95
CA GLU A 87 1.23 -6.04 -13.41
C GLU A 87 2.61 -6.53 -13.86
N ASN A 88 3.42 -5.63 -14.44
CA ASN A 88 4.79 -5.87 -14.90
C ASN A 88 5.87 -5.83 -13.80
N GLY A 89 5.49 -5.69 -12.52
CA GLY A 89 6.42 -5.64 -11.38
C GLY A 89 6.93 -4.24 -11.03
N GLY A 90 6.54 -3.20 -11.76
CA GLY A 90 6.90 -1.82 -11.41
C GLY A 90 6.36 -1.42 -10.04
N ILE A 91 7.21 -0.80 -9.20
CA ILE A 91 6.86 -0.36 -7.85
C ILE A 91 6.89 1.17 -7.76
N SER A 92 5.87 1.73 -7.12
CA SER A 92 5.88 3.10 -6.60
C SER A 92 5.38 3.08 -5.15
N ILE A 93 5.95 3.94 -4.29
CA ILE A 93 5.57 4.01 -2.88
C ILE A 93 5.29 5.47 -2.52
N SER A 94 4.14 5.70 -1.88
CA SER A 94 3.68 7.01 -1.44
C SER A 94 3.23 7.01 0.02
N LEU A 95 3.17 8.20 0.62
CA LEU A 95 2.70 8.43 2.00
C LEU A 95 1.19 8.61 2.04
#